data_AF-A0A7W2EIJ1-F1
#
_entry.id   AF-A0A7W2EIJ1-F1
#
_cell.length_a   1.000
_cell.length_b   1.000
_cell.length_c   1.000
_cell.angle_alpha   90.00
_cell.angle_beta   90.00
_cell.angle_gamma   90.00
#
_symmetry.space_group_name_H-M   'P 1'
#
loop_
_entity.id
_entity.type
_entity.pdbx_description
1 polymer ?
#
loop_
_entity_poly.entity_id
_entity_poly.type
_entity_poly.pdbx_seq_one_letter_code
_entity_poly.pdbx_strand_id
1 'polypeptide(L)'
;MITNMPKWLNASASSIGPNETRIFSCYPDAQAVIDGKTMQADFDRFGIPVENIKAAERWATKQRGKYLYHTRVPTRKEVSTLSPQELAPLLIGWMVHSPTEIIPSRVQVELVLELLSQRRDVADLSNLVAMCQNYIRGQ
;
A
#
# COMPACT_ATOMS: atom_id res chain seq x y z
N MET A 1 37.73 -51.00 22.73
CA MET A 1 36.67 -50.01 22.49
C MET A 1 36.56 -49.20 23.79
N ILE A 2 37.21 -48.04 23.94
CA ILE A 2 36.84 -46.72 23.37
C ILE A 2 35.37 -46.43 23.71
N THR A 3 34.96 -45.47 24.54
CA THR A 3 35.61 -44.33 25.20
C THR A 3 34.73 -43.83 26.35
N ASN A 4 35.38 -43.57 27.49
CA ASN A 4 35.17 -42.49 28.47
C ASN A 4 33.90 -41.63 28.37
N MET A 5 33.07 -41.71 29.42
CA MET A 5 32.36 -40.55 29.96
C MET A 5 33.19 -39.88 31.07
N PRO A 6 33.28 -38.54 31.11
CA PRO A 6 33.37 -37.81 32.38
C PRO A 6 32.21 -36.79 32.47
N LYS A 7 31.45 -36.76 33.57
CA LYS A 7 31.75 -36.21 34.90
C LYS A 7 31.97 -34.69 34.88
N TRP A 8 31.53 -34.03 35.96
CA TRP A 8 31.85 -32.66 36.39
C TRP A 8 31.04 -31.57 35.65
N LEU A 9 29.86 -31.16 36.16
CA LEU A 9 29.68 -30.17 37.23
C LEU A 9 30.51 -28.89 37.07
N ASN A 10 29.76 -27.78 36.99
CA ASN A 10 30.01 -26.47 37.60
C ASN A 10 31.47 -26.05 37.80
N ALA A 11 31.89 -25.06 37.03
CA ALA A 11 32.90 -24.10 37.46
C ALA A 11 32.28 -22.70 37.45
N SER A 12 32.23 -22.12 38.64
CA SER A 12 31.79 -20.76 38.95
C SER A 12 32.70 -19.70 38.36
N ALA A 13 32.10 -18.52 38.13
CA ALA A 13 32.64 -17.16 38.22
C ALA A 13 34.15 -16.95 38.09
N SER A 14 34.55 -16.09 37.15
CA SER A 14 35.41 -14.95 37.52
C SER A 14 35.36 -13.82 36.50
N SER A 15 35.09 -12.64 37.03
CA SER A 15 35.28 -11.29 36.50
C SER A 15 36.68 -11.07 35.91
N ILE A 16 36.78 -10.15 34.93
CA ILE A 16 37.80 -9.09 34.75
C ILE A 16 37.64 -8.56 33.30
N GLY A 17 37.24 -7.29 33.14
CA GLY A 17 37.55 -6.51 31.92
C GLY A 17 38.92 -5.82 32.09
N PRO A 18 39.31 -4.82 31.28
CA PRO A 18 38.84 -4.42 29.95
C PRO A 18 40.02 -4.38 28.94
N ASN A 19 39.78 -4.66 27.65
CA ASN A 19 40.26 -3.81 26.56
C ASN A 19 39.93 -4.40 25.19
N GLU A 20 39.48 -3.48 24.33
CA GLU A 20 39.81 -3.44 22.91
C GLU A 20 39.25 -4.54 22.00
N THR A 21 38.04 -4.29 21.51
CA THR A 21 37.74 -4.54 20.09
C THR A 21 36.82 -3.44 19.58
N ARG A 22 37.43 -2.39 19.01
CA ARG A 22 36.76 -1.55 18.02
C ARG A 22 36.56 -2.38 16.77
N ILE A 23 35.34 -2.82 16.51
CA ILE A 23 34.82 -2.92 15.13
C ILE A 23 33.39 -2.37 15.14
N PHE A 24 33.27 -1.14 14.63
CA PHE A 24 32.12 -0.52 13.98
C PHE A 24 30.72 -0.78 14.57
N SER A 25 30.41 -0.08 15.66
CA SER A 25 29.05 0.39 15.93
C SER A 25 28.82 1.67 15.12
N CYS A 26 28.35 1.53 13.88
CA CYS A 26 27.82 2.63 13.09
C CYS A 26 26.65 2.12 12.24
N TYR A 27 25.49 1.87 12.85
CA TYR A 27 24.19 2.00 12.19
C TYR A 27 23.09 2.13 13.25
N PRO A 28 22.84 3.33 13.81
CA PRO A 28 21.60 3.62 14.52
C PRO A 28 20.50 4.02 13.52
N ASP A 29 20.27 3.27 12.43
CA ASP A 29 19.37 3.76 11.37
C ASP A 29 18.61 2.70 10.55
N ALA A 30 18.41 1.49 11.09
CA ALA A 30 17.51 0.52 10.45
C ALA A 30 16.01 0.83 10.69
N GLN A 31 15.68 1.77 11.59
CA GLN A 31 14.29 2.08 11.95
C GLN A 31 13.71 3.30 11.22
N ALA A 32 14.52 4.25 10.74
CA ALA A 32 14.00 5.47 10.09
C ALA A 32 13.65 5.31 8.60
N VAL A 33 14.08 4.22 7.95
CA VAL A 33 13.75 3.96 6.54
C VAL A 33 12.32 3.42 6.37
N ILE A 34 11.71 2.91 7.45
CA ILE A 34 10.34 2.37 7.41
C ILE A 34 9.31 3.52 7.42
N ASP A 35 9.53 4.60 8.16
CA ASP A 35 8.54 5.70 8.24
C ASP A 35 8.52 6.60 6.98
N GLY A 36 9.66 6.82 6.32
CA GLY A 36 9.72 7.61 5.08
C GLY A 36 9.10 6.92 3.86
N LYS A 37 9.17 5.58 3.79
CA LYS A 37 8.64 4.79 2.68
C LYS A 37 7.12 4.59 2.77
N THR A 38 6.59 4.58 3.99
CA THR A 38 5.15 4.39 4.25
C THR A 38 4.35 5.65 3.95
N MET A 39 4.86 6.85 4.29
CA MET A 39 4.15 8.10 3.99
C MET A 39 3.98 8.35 2.48
N GLN A 40 4.94 7.95 1.65
CA GLN A 40 4.86 8.17 0.20
C GLN A 40 3.95 7.15 -0.49
N ALA A 41 3.82 5.94 0.07
CA ALA A 41 2.86 4.94 -0.37
C ALA A 41 1.41 5.33 -0.03
N ASP A 42 1.17 6.03 1.08
CA ASP A 42 -0.18 6.46 1.45
C ASP A 42 -0.81 7.42 0.43
N PHE A 43 0.00 8.29 -0.18
CA PHE A 43 -0.41 9.21 -1.24
C PHE A 43 -0.23 8.63 -2.65
N ASP A 44 0.26 7.39 -2.76
CA ASP A 44 0.35 6.70 -4.04
C ASP A 44 -1.06 6.50 -4.62
N ARG A 45 -1.17 6.82 -5.91
CA ARG A 45 -2.41 6.67 -6.70
C ARG A 45 -2.28 5.42 -7.56
N PHE A 46 -1.87 4.33 -6.91
CA PHE A 46 -1.65 3.03 -7.54
C PHE A 46 -0.68 3.10 -8.74
N GLY A 47 0.37 3.91 -8.62
CA GLY A 47 1.37 4.11 -9.66
C GLY A 47 0.94 4.96 -10.87
N ILE A 48 -0.21 5.64 -10.83
CA ILE A 48 -0.59 6.57 -11.90
C ILE A 48 0.31 7.83 -11.84
N PRO A 49 1.05 8.15 -12.91
CA PRO A 49 1.90 9.33 -12.95
C PRO A 49 1.07 10.62 -12.91
N VAL A 50 1.61 11.65 -12.27
CA VAL A 50 0.93 12.94 -12.07
C VAL A 50 0.62 13.61 -13.41
N GLU A 51 1.46 13.37 -14.42
CA GLU A 51 1.31 13.84 -15.79
C GLU A 51 0.01 13.34 -16.43
N ASN A 52 -0.37 12.09 -16.17
CA ASN A 52 -1.60 11.50 -16.68
C ASN A 52 -2.83 12.10 -16.01
N ILE A 53 -2.75 12.35 -14.70
CA ILE A 53 -3.83 13.01 -13.94
C ILE A 53 -4.06 14.42 -14.48
N LYS A 54 -2.98 15.20 -14.69
CA LYS A 54 -3.05 16.53 -15.32
C LYS A 54 -3.56 16.46 -16.76
N ALA A 55 -3.23 15.42 -17.51
CA ALA A 55 -3.75 15.21 -18.86
C ALA A 55 -5.27 14.95 -18.83
N ALA A 56 -5.73 14.06 -17.94
CA ALA A 56 -7.14 13.78 -17.72
C ALA A 56 -7.94 15.03 -17.31
N GLU A 57 -7.39 15.87 -16.43
CA GLU A 57 -8.01 17.15 -16.03
C GLU A 57 -8.14 18.12 -17.20
N ARG A 58 -7.07 18.28 -18.01
CA ARG A 58 -7.10 19.12 -19.22
C ARG A 58 -8.12 18.62 -20.22
N TRP A 59 -8.17 17.30 -20.43
CA TRP A 59 -9.12 16.68 -21.34
C TRP A 59 -10.57 16.85 -20.87
N ALA A 60 -10.84 16.57 -19.59
CA ALA A 60 -12.16 16.75 -19.01
C ALA A 60 -12.62 18.21 -19.05
N THR A 61 -11.72 19.17 -18.82
CA THR A 61 -12.02 20.60 -18.95
C THR A 61 -12.43 20.96 -20.38
N LYS A 62 -11.75 20.39 -21.38
CA LYS A 62 -12.09 20.57 -22.80
C LYS A 62 -13.45 19.94 -23.16
N GLN A 63 -13.84 18.87 -22.48
CA GLN A 63 -15.10 18.14 -22.71
C GLN A 63 -16.25 18.52 -21.76
N ARG A 64 -16.02 19.48 -20.85
CA ARG A 64 -16.91 19.82 -19.72
C ARG A 64 -18.33 20.25 -20.12
N GLY A 65 -18.55 20.59 -21.40
CA GLY A 65 -19.87 20.91 -21.94
C GLY A 65 -20.65 19.74 -22.56
N LYS A 66 -20.05 18.55 -22.70
CA LYS A 66 -20.68 17.39 -23.36
C LYS A 66 -20.84 16.19 -22.43
N TYR A 67 -19.88 15.96 -21.53
CA TYR A 67 -19.85 14.77 -20.68
C TYR A 67 -19.24 15.12 -19.31
N LEU A 68 -19.74 14.48 -18.25
CA LEU A 68 -19.18 14.59 -16.91
C LEU A 68 -18.21 13.42 -16.69
N TYR A 69 -16.91 13.70 -16.70
CA TYR A 69 -15.86 12.70 -16.46
C TYR A 69 -15.29 12.80 -15.05
N HIS A 70 -14.93 11.66 -14.48
CA HIS A 70 -14.26 11.58 -13.19
C HIS A 70 -12.74 11.59 -13.37
N THR A 71 -12.10 12.71 -12.99
CA THR A 71 -10.65 12.91 -13.14
C THR A 71 -9.87 12.58 -11.87
N ARG A 72 -10.55 12.31 -10.75
CA ARG A 72 -9.91 12.04 -9.48
C ARG A 72 -9.61 10.55 -9.35
N VAL A 73 -8.33 10.24 -9.25
CA VAL A 73 -7.84 8.91 -8.86
C VAL A 73 -7.74 8.84 -7.34
N PRO A 74 -8.33 7.83 -6.68
CA PRO A 74 -8.18 7.65 -5.24
C PRO A 74 -6.74 7.28 -4.86
N THR A 75 -6.30 7.77 -3.70
CA THR A 75 -5.04 7.35 -3.06
C THR A 75 -5.26 6.08 -2.24
N ARG A 76 -4.18 5.35 -1.95
CA ARG A 76 -4.24 4.18 -1.05
C ARG A 76 -4.83 4.51 0.31
N LYS A 77 -4.43 5.66 0.89
CA LYS A 77 -4.98 6.14 2.16
C LYS A 77 -6.49 6.38 2.07
N GLU A 78 -6.95 7.05 1.01
CA GLU A 78 -8.38 7.30 0.81
C GLU A 78 -9.20 6.00 0.72
N VAL A 79 -8.70 5.00 0.01
CA VAL A 79 -9.35 3.68 -0.07
C VAL A 79 -9.46 3.02 1.30
N SER A 80 -8.46 3.19 2.17
CA SER A 80 -8.47 2.60 3.51
C SER A 80 -9.26 3.41 4.54
N THR A 81 -9.38 4.73 4.39
CA THR A 81 -9.93 5.61 5.45
C THR A 81 -11.28 6.23 5.14
N LEU A 82 -11.63 6.46 3.87
CA LEU A 82 -12.89 7.15 3.52
C LEU A 82 -14.10 6.31 3.92
N SER A 83 -15.20 6.97 4.26
CA SER A 83 -16.47 6.29 4.54
C SER A 83 -16.99 5.58 3.28
N PRO A 84 -17.78 4.50 3.41
CA PRO A 84 -18.35 3.82 2.24
C PRO A 84 -19.15 4.73 1.31
N GLN A 85 -19.83 5.73 1.88
CA GLN A 85 -20.65 6.71 1.15
C GLN A 85 -19.83 7.63 0.26
N GLU A 86 -18.61 7.98 0.69
CA GLU A 86 -17.69 8.82 -0.10
C GLU A 86 -16.83 7.98 -1.05
N LEU A 87 -16.44 6.78 -0.60
CA LEU A 87 -15.53 5.92 -1.33
C LEU A 87 -16.20 5.28 -2.56
N ALA A 88 -17.46 4.84 -2.44
CA ALA A 88 -18.18 4.21 -3.53
C ALA A 88 -18.30 5.10 -4.78
N PRO A 89 -18.83 6.35 -4.71
CA PRO A 89 -18.94 7.19 -5.91
C PRO A 89 -17.57 7.58 -6.49
N LEU A 90 -16.53 7.71 -5.66
CA LEU A 90 -15.16 7.96 -6.10
C LEU A 90 -14.59 6.79 -6.93
N LEU A 91 -14.68 5.57 -6.39
CA LEU A 91 -14.17 4.37 -7.08
C LEU A 91 -15.00 4.02 -8.31
N ILE A 92 -16.33 4.10 -8.24
CA ILE A 92 -17.20 3.86 -9.39
C ILE A 92 -16.95 4.90 -10.48
N GLY A 93 -16.83 6.18 -10.11
CA GLY A 93 -16.49 7.24 -11.05
C GLY A 93 -15.16 6.97 -11.76
N TRP A 94 -14.15 6.52 -11.02
CA TRP A 94 -12.85 6.16 -11.59
C TRP A 94 -12.89 4.92 -12.49
N MET A 95 -13.67 3.88 -12.15
CA MET A 95 -13.75 2.67 -12.97
C MET A 95 -14.61 2.85 -14.24
N VAL A 96 -15.69 3.61 -14.17
CA VAL A 96 -16.73 3.66 -15.22
C VAL A 96 -16.65 4.96 -16.04
N HIS A 97 -16.28 6.07 -15.41
CA HIS A 97 -16.39 7.41 -16.01
C HIS A 97 -15.05 8.14 -16.11
N SER A 98 -13.94 7.40 -16.16
CA SER A 98 -12.62 8.00 -16.28
C SER A 98 -12.21 8.35 -17.71
N PRO A 99 -11.49 9.46 -17.90
CA PRO A 99 -10.74 9.73 -19.12
C PRO A 99 -9.72 8.63 -19.42
N THR A 100 -9.44 8.40 -20.69
CA THR A 100 -8.56 7.33 -21.20
C THR A 100 -7.18 7.30 -20.53
N GLU A 101 -6.67 8.46 -20.10
CA GLU A 101 -5.36 8.63 -19.49
C GLU A 101 -5.24 8.04 -18.09
N ILE A 102 -6.37 7.86 -17.39
CA ILE A 102 -6.41 7.39 -16.00
C ILE A 102 -7.35 6.20 -15.80
N ILE A 103 -7.82 5.55 -16.87
CA ILE A 103 -8.60 4.31 -16.75
C ILE A 103 -7.77 3.29 -15.94
N PRO A 104 -8.32 2.73 -14.86
CA PRO A 104 -7.57 1.78 -14.05
C PRO A 104 -7.23 0.51 -14.85
N SER A 105 -6.02 0.01 -14.67
CA SER A 105 -5.67 -1.34 -15.10
C SER A 105 -6.22 -2.39 -14.14
N ARG A 106 -6.34 -3.64 -14.59
CA ARG A 106 -6.78 -4.77 -13.74
C ARG A 106 -5.95 -4.89 -12.46
N VAL A 107 -4.62 -4.78 -12.58
CA VAL A 107 -3.68 -4.85 -11.43
C VAL A 107 -3.95 -3.73 -10.42
N GLN A 108 -4.30 -2.53 -10.88
CA GLN A 108 -4.63 -1.42 -9.98
C GLN A 108 -5.93 -1.68 -9.21
N VAL A 109 -6.94 -2.27 -9.87
CA VAL A 109 -8.20 -2.65 -9.21
C VAL A 109 -7.99 -3.82 -8.24
N GLU A 110 -7.09 -4.76 -8.53
CA GLU A 110 -6.70 -5.82 -7.59
C GLU A 110 -6.08 -5.23 -6.31
N LEU A 111 -5.20 -4.24 -6.43
CA LEU A 111 -4.60 -3.54 -5.28
C LEU A 111 -5.66 -2.79 -4.46
N VAL A 112 -6.67 -2.19 -5.10
CA VAL A 112 -7.81 -1.59 -4.39
C VAL A 112 -8.57 -2.66 -3.61
N LEU A 113 -8.84 -3.81 -4.22
CA LEU A 113 -9.54 -4.94 -3.61
C LEU A 113 -8.80 -5.48 -2.38
N GLU A 114 -7.47 -5.58 -2.47
CA GLU A 114 -6.61 -5.95 -1.34
C GLU A 114 -6.80 -4.98 -0.17
N LEU A 115 -6.78 -3.67 -0.42
CA LEU A 115 -7.00 -2.66 0.62
C LEU A 115 -8.42 -2.71 1.20
N LEU A 116 -9.43 -2.86 0.35
CA LEU A 116 -10.83 -2.99 0.79
C LEU A 116 -11.02 -4.22 1.69
N SER A 117 -10.32 -5.33 1.42
CA SER A 117 -10.42 -6.55 2.22
C SER A 117 -9.86 -6.42 3.64
N GLN A 118 -8.98 -5.45 3.86
CA GLN A 118 -8.38 -5.17 5.17
C GLN A 118 -9.27 -4.29 6.05
N ARG A 119 -10.34 -3.70 5.49
CA ARG A 119 -11.25 -2.82 6.21
C ARG A 119 -12.23 -3.61 7.08
N ARG A 120 -12.57 -3.03 8.24
CA ARG A 120 -13.56 -3.62 9.17
C ARG A 120 -15.00 -3.53 8.65
N ASP A 121 -15.29 -2.51 7.86
CA ASP A 121 -16.60 -2.21 7.25
C ASP A 121 -16.74 -2.79 5.83
N VAL A 122 -15.91 -3.77 5.45
CA VAL A 122 -15.94 -4.38 4.11
C VAL A 122 -17.31 -4.98 3.75
N ALA A 123 -18.08 -5.42 4.75
CA ALA A 123 -19.44 -5.94 4.54
C ALA A 123 -20.38 -4.88 3.94
N ASP A 124 -20.25 -3.62 4.37
CA ASP A 124 -21.03 -2.49 3.86
C ASP A 124 -20.59 -2.07 2.45
N LEU A 125 -19.40 -2.52 2.03
CA LEU A 125 -18.79 -2.28 0.73
C LEU A 125 -18.95 -3.47 -0.23
N SER A 126 -19.75 -4.48 0.13
CA SER A 126 -19.93 -5.72 -0.66
C SER A 126 -20.28 -5.47 -2.13
N ASN A 127 -21.16 -4.52 -2.43
CA ASN A 127 -21.51 -4.14 -3.81
C ASN A 127 -20.30 -3.56 -4.57
N LEU A 128 -19.49 -2.73 -3.91
CA LEU A 128 -18.30 -2.13 -4.50
C LEU A 128 -17.23 -3.19 -4.75
N VAL A 129 -17.03 -4.10 -3.80
CA VAL A 129 -16.13 -5.25 -3.93
C VAL A 129 -16.54 -6.13 -5.12
N ALA A 130 -17.83 -6.43 -5.25
CA ALA A 130 -18.34 -7.19 -6.39
C ALA A 130 -18.11 -6.47 -7.73
N MET A 131 -18.32 -5.14 -7.78
CA MET A 131 -18.00 -4.34 -8.97
C MET A 131 -16.51 -4.41 -9.33
N CYS A 132 -15.62 -4.27 -8.35
CA CYS A 132 -14.18 -4.40 -8.59
C CYS A 132 -13.81 -5.79 -9.13
N GLN A 133 -14.42 -6.85 -8.60
CA GLN A 133 -14.20 -8.23 -9.08
C GLN A 133 -14.68 -8.42 -10.52
N ASN A 134 -15.86 -7.88 -10.87
CA ASN A 134 -16.38 -7.93 -12.24
C ASN A 134 -15.46 -7.16 -13.21
N TYR A 135 -14.99 -5.98 -12.81
CA TYR A 135 -14.04 -5.19 -13.59
C TYR A 135 -12.76 -5.97 -13.92
N ILE A 136 -12.17 -6.64 -12.91
CA ILE A 136 -10.96 -7.47 -13.09
C ILE A 136 -11.23 -8.61 -14.09
N ARG A 137 -12.40 -9.25 -13.99
CA ARG A 137 -12.84 -10.32 -14.90
C ARG A 137 -13.20 -9.82 -16.30
N GLY A 138 -13.35 -8.50 -16.48
CA GLY A 138 -13.78 -7.90 -17.73
C GLY A 138 -15.26 -8.15 -18.04
N GLN A 139 -16.10 -8.21 -17.00
CA GLN A 139 -17.55 -8.44 -17.08
C GLN A 139 -18.34 -7.16 -16.82
#